data_AF-A0A919XL50-F1
#
_entry.id   AF-A0A919XL50-F1
#
_cell.length_a   1.000
_cell.length_b   1.000
_cell.length_c   1.000
_cell.angle_alpha   90.00
_cell.angle_beta   90.00
_cell.angle_gamma   90.00
#
_symmetry.space_group_name_H-M   'P 1'
#
loop_
_entity.id
_entity.type
_entity.pdbx_description
1 polymer ?
#
loop_
_entity_poly.entity_id
_entity_poly.type
_entity_poly.pdbx_seq_one_letter_code
_entity_poly.pdbx_strand_id
1 'polypeptide(L)'
;MKYTLNLFGYAIDCRIDFPDGKMRIHIDDEDQAALRAYLLRVLVKYGRQPGPQDSLENLVRDAIEIEKGMNGHLSEPKLKLPYEFQPEIKEKLIEAAELQDMSATQLLIRLIERKHQSVFGKEG
;
A
#
# COMPACT_ATOMS: atom_id res chain seq x y z
N MET A 1 11.17 -2.50 18.19
CA MET A 1 10.96 -1.07 17.89
C MET A 1 9.80 -0.94 16.91
N LYS A 2 8.90 0.03 17.08
CA LYS A 2 7.85 0.30 16.08
C LYS A 2 8.47 0.99 14.87
N TYR A 3 8.05 0.58 13.68
CA TYR A 3 8.54 1.11 12.42
C TYR A 3 7.38 1.10 11.41
N THR A 4 7.38 2.02 10.45
CA THR A 4 6.38 2.03 9.38
C THR A 4 7.07 1.61 8.09
N LEU A 5 6.70 0.45 7.56
CA LEU A 5 7.13 -0.02 6.25
C LEU A 5 6.34 0.73 5.18
N ASN A 6 7.01 1.47 4.31
CA ASN A 6 6.41 2.14 3.18
C ASN A 6 6.93 1.53 1.89
N LEU A 7 6.04 0.93 1.09
CA LEU A 7 6.34 0.34 -0.21
C LEU A 7 5.31 0.85 -1.22
N PHE A 8 5.79 1.51 -2.26
CA PHE A 8 5.01 2.13 -3.33
C PHE A 8 3.94 3.10 -2.84
N GLY A 9 4.22 3.80 -1.74
CA GLY A 9 3.30 4.73 -1.08
C GLY A 9 2.26 4.05 -0.18
N TYR A 10 2.27 2.72 -0.07
CA TYR A 10 1.48 1.96 0.90
C TYR A 10 2.26 1.79 2.19
N ALA A 11 1.71 2.33 3.28
CA ALA A 11 2.34 2.35 4.59
C ALA A 11 1.64 1.38 5.54
N ILE A 12 2.44 0.59 6.25
CA ILE A 12 1.98 -0.38 7.25
C ILE A 12 2.86 -0.25 8.49
N ASP A 13 2.25 -0.34 9.67
CA ASP A 13 3.00 -0.37 10.92
C ASP A 13 3.49 -1.79 11.23
N CYS A 14 4.76 -1.90 11.60
CA CYS A 14 5.39 -3.16 11.95
C CYS A 14 6.30 -3.00 13.19
N ARG A 15 6.69 -4.12 13.79
CA ARG A 15 7.65 -4.15 14.89
C ARG A 15 8.90 -4.88 14.45
N ILE A 16 10.04 -4.25 14.64
CA ILE A 16 11.35 -4.84 14.35
C ILE A 16 11.97 -5.30 15.67
N ASP A 17 12.42 -6.55 15.71
CA ASP A 17 13.20 -7.13 16.80
C ASP A 17 14.49 -7.77 16.28
N PHE A 18 15.46 -7.97 17.18
CA PHE A 18 16.77 -8.55 16.86
C PHE A 18 17.09 -9.78 17.72
N PRO A 19 16.20 -10.79 17.77
CA PRO A 19 16.49 -12.01 18.52
C PRO A 19 17.72 -12.71 17.90
N ASP A 20 18.69 -13.03 18.76
CA ASP A 20 19.91 -13.75 18.39
C ASP A 20 20.73 -13.05 17.29
N GLY A 21 20.67 -11.72 17.23
CA GLY A 21 21.36 -10.90 16.24
C GLY A 21 20.76 -10.96 14.83
N LYS A 22 19.60 -11.62 14.64
CA LYS A 22 18.86 -11.65 13.37
C LYS A 22 17.71 -10.66 13.42
N MET A 23 17.59 -9.82 12.41
CA MET A 23 16.44 -8.93 12.26
C MET A 23 15.19 -9.76 11.96
N ARG A 24 14.14 -9.59 12.76
CA ARG A 24 12.79 -10.09 12.51
C ARG A 24 11.83 -8.91 12.43
N ILE A 25 10.85 -9.03 11.53
CA ILE A 25 9.81 -8.03 11.33
C ILE A 25 8.49 -8.71 11.66
N HIS A 26 7.77 -8.15 12.62
CA HIS A 26 6.43 -8.58 13.01
C HIS A 26 5.43 -7.63 12.40
N ILE A 27 4.50 -8.19 11.66
CA ILE A 27 3.36 -7.51 11.04
C ILE A 27 2.13 -8.30 11.50
N ASP A 28 1.06 -7.61 11.89
CA ASP A 28 -0.17 -8.30 12.31
C ASP A 28 -0.77 -9.08 11.13
N ASP A 29 -1.45 -10.20 11.39
CA ASP A 29 -1.88 -11.13 10.33
C ASP A 29 -2.80 -10.49 9.28
N GLU A 30 -3.67 -9.57 9.71
CA GLU A 30 -4.54 -8.79 8.81
C GLU A 30 -3.70 -7.89 7.89
N ASP A 31 -2.68 -7.24 8.43
CA ASP A 31 -1.78 -6.37 7.69
C ASP A 31 -0.85 -7.16 6.75
N GLN A 32 -0.45 -8.38 7.13
CA GLN A 32 0.28 -9.29 6.24
C GLN A 32 -0.56 -9.66 5.01
N ALA A 33 -1.84 -10.01 5.22
CA ALA A 33 -2.75 -10.34 4.14
C ALA A 33 -3.01 -9.14 3.22
N ALA A 34 -3.23 -7.96 3.80
CA ALA A 34 -3.41 -6.72 3.06
C ALA A 34 -2.16 -6.33 2.25
N LEU A 35 -0.98 -6.36 2.87
CA LEU A 35 0.28 -6.08 2.21
C LEU A 35 0.53 -7.07 1.05
N ARG A 36 0.28 -8.37 1.27
CA ARG A 36 0.40 -9.38 0.21
C ARG A 36 -0.51 -9.08 -0.98
N ALA A 37 -1.78 -8.81 -0.73
CA ALA A 37 -2.76 -8.49 -1.78
C ALA A 37 -2.41 -7.19 -2.53
N TYR A 38 -1.85 -6.21 -1.82
CA TYR A 38 -1.33 -4.99 -2.42
C TYR A 38 -0.15 -5.26 -3.35
N LEU A 39 0.88 -5.97 -2.87
CA LEU A 39 2.09 -6.25 -3.65
C LEU A 39 1.82 -7.12 -4.87
N LEU A 40 0.91 -8.10 -4.77
CA LEU A 40 0.45 -8.91 -5.92
C LEU A 40 -0.10 -8.03 -7.06
N ARG A 41 -0.79 -6.92 -6.74
CA ARG A 41 -1.35 -5.99 -7.73
C ARG A 41 -0.33 -5.01 -8.26
N VAL A 42 0.49 -4.44 -7.37
CA VAL A 42 1.39 -3.34 -7.71
C VAL A 42 2.60 -3.80 -8.50
N LEU A 43 3.19 -4.94 -8.15
CA LEU A 43 4.42 -5.42 -8.80
C LEU A 43 4.24 -5.73 -10.29
N VAL A 44 3.02 -6.07 -10.71
CA VAL A 44 2.63 -6.24 -12.12
C VAL A 44 2.89 -4.98 -12.94
N LYS A 45 2.68 -3.79 -12.35
CA LYS A 45 2.91 -2.51 -13.03
C LYS A 45 4.39 -2.25 -13.31
N TYR A 46 5.27 -2.96 -12.62
CA TYR A 46 6.72 -2.82 -12.72
C TYR A 46 7.38 -4.03 -13.40
N GLY A 47 6.58 -4.84 -14.11
CA GLY A 47 7.08 -5.94 -14.95
C GLY A 47 7.30 -7.27 -14.23
N ARG A 48 7.04 -7.35 -12.92
CA ARG A 48 7.10 -8.62 -12.17
C ARG A 48 5.72 -9.30 -12.22
N GLN A 49 5.65 -10.60 -12.47
CA GLN A 49 4.41 -11.38 -12.44
C GLN A 49 4.33 -12.24 -11.17
N PRO A 50 3.78 -11.73 -10.06
CA PRO A 50 3.72 -12.46 -8.82
C PRO A 50 2.64 -13.54 -8.90
N GLY A 51 2.96 -14.74 -8.39
CA GLY A 51 2.05 -15.87 -8.35
C GLY A 51 1.36 -16.04 -6.99
N PRO A 52 0.26 -16.80 -6.93
CA PRO A 52 -0.43 -17.09 -5.67
C PRO A 52 0.43 -17.86 -4.66
N GLN A 53 1.50 -18.52 -5.11
CA GLN A 53 2.44 -19.27 -4.27
C GLN A 53 3.61 -18.41 -3.77
N ASP A 54 3.73 -17.14 -4.20
CA ASP A 54 4.81 -16.28 -3.73
C ASP A 54 4.65 -15.96 -2.24
N SER A 55 5.72 -16.13 -1.47
CA SER A 55 5.75 -15.72 -0.07
C SER A 55 5.73 -14.20 0.05
N LEU A 56 5.15 -13.70 1.15
CA LEU A 56 5.17 -12.27 1.44
C LEU A 56 6.60 -11.72 1.50
N GLU A 57 7.53 -12.50 2.06
CA GLU A 57 8.95 -12.16 2.10
C GLU A 57 9.53 -11.89 0.70
N ASN A 58 9.26 -12.77 -0.27
CA ASN A 58 9.73 -12.59 -1.64
C ASN A 58 9.09 -11.35 -2.27
N LEU A 59 7.78 -11.16 -2.09
CA LEU A 59 7.06 -9.98 -2.60
C LEU A 59 7.66 -8.67 -2.05
N VAL A 60 7.98 -8.63 -0.75
CA VAL A 60 8.58 -7.47 -0.09
C VAL A 60 10.00 -7.22 -0.59
N ARG A 61 10.81 -8.28 -0.76
CA ARG A 61 12.17 -8.13 -1.30
C ARG A 61 12.13 -7.54 -2.71
N ASP A 62 11.29 -8.07 -3.57
CA ASP A 62 11.18 -7.62 -4.96
C ASP A 62 10.65 -6.18 -5.03
N ALA A 63 9.73 -5.81 -4.12
CA ALA A 63 9.25 -4.44 -3.98
C ALA A 63 10.39 -3.45 -3.65
N ILE A 64 11.21 -3.78 -2.66
CA ILE A 64 12.36 -2.96 -2.24
C ILE A 64 13.37 -2.82 -3.38
N GLU A 65 13.66 -3.91 -4.10
CA GLU A 65 14.60 -3.88 -5.23
C GLU A 65 14.11 -2.98 -6.36
N ILE A 66 12.83 -3.09 -6.71
CA ILE A 66 12.21 -2.26 -7.74
C ILE A 66 12.20 -0.79 -7.33
N GLU A 67 11.78 -0.46 -6.10
CA GLU A 67 11.76 0.93 -5.62
C GLU A 67 13.15 1.57 -5.59
N LYS A 68 14.18 0.81 -5.18
CA LYS A 68 15.56 1.27 -5.24
C LYS A 68 15.99 1.62 -6.66
N GLY A 69 15.57 0.83 -7.64
CA GLY A 69 15.83 1.09 -9.06
C GLY A 69 15.09 2.30 -9.63
N MET A 70 14.06 2.80 -8.94
CA MET A 70 13.20 3.88 -9.40
C MET A 70 13.58 5.26 -8.85
N ASN A 71 14.62 5.38 -8.01
CA ASN A 71 14.99 6.64 -7.33
C ASN A 71 13.81 7.35 -6.65
N GLY A 72 12.80 6.60 -6.18
CA GLY A 72 11.61 7.15 -5.52
C GLY A 72 10.55 7.77 -6.47
N HIS A 73 10.71 7.69 -7.79
CA HIS A 73 9.70 8.16 -8.74
C HIS A 73 8.71 7.04 -9.08
N LEU A 74 7.58 7.01 -8.37
CA LEU A 74 6.47 6.13 -8.71
C LEU A 74 5.93 6.47 -10.10
N SER A 75 5.64 5.44 -10.90
CA SER A 75 4.95 5.58 -12.18
C SER A 75 3.67 6.38 -11.98
N GLU A 76 3.60 7.57 -12.58
CA GLU A 76 2.38 8.37 -12.53
C GLU A 76 1.21 7.58 -13.17
N PRO A 77 0.03 7.58 -12.52
CA PRO A 77 -1.15 6.98 -13.12
C PRO A 77 -1.52 7.73 -14.40
N LYS A 78 -1.38 7.06 -15.56
CA LYS A 78 -1.77 7.62 -16.87
C LYS A 78 -3.29 7.67 -17.09
N LEU A 79 -4.06 7.03 -16.20
CA LEU A 79 -5.51 6.95 -16.32
C LEU A 79 -6.12 8.21 -15.70
N LYS A 80 -6.67 9.09 -16.54
CA LYS A 80 -7.59 10.13 -16.06
C LYS A 80 -8.86 9.42 -15.58
N LEU A 81 -9.29 9.72 -14.35
CA LEU A 81 -10.58 9.25 -13.87
C LEU A 81 -11.67 9.74 -14.84
N PRO A 82 -12.58 8.87 -15.30
CA PRO A 82 -13.62 9.24 -16.27
C PRO A 82 -14.66 10.22 -15.70
N TYR A 83 -14.61 10.47 -14.39
CA TYR A 83 -15.44 11.43 -13.69
C TYR A 83 -14.54 12.43 -12.96
N GLU A 84 -14.79 13.71 -13.19
CA GLU A 84 -14.27 14.77 -12.33
C GLU A 84 -15.12 14.84 -11.07
N PHE A 85 -14.47 14.91 -9.92
CA PHE A 85 -15.17 15.20 -8.66
C PHE A 85 -15.84 16.57 -8.78
N GLN A 86 -17.09 16.68 -8.32
CA GLN A 86 -17.69 17.99 -8.11
C GLN A 86 -16.77 18.82 -7.20
N PRO A 87 -16.62 20.13 -7.44
CA PRO A 87 -15.70 20.99 -6.68
C PRO A 87 -15.85 20.85 -5.16
N GLU A 88 -17.10 20.81 -4.69
CA GLU A 88 -17.45 20.65 -3.27
C GLU A 88 -16.95 19.33 -2.67
N ILE A 89 -16.98 18.24 -3.44
CA ILE A 89 -16.48 16.93 -3.00
C ILE A 89 -14.95 16.95 -2.95
N LYS A 90 -14.31 17.62 -3.91
CA LYS A 90 -12.86 17.76 -3.98
C LYS A 90 -12.33 18.58 -2.80
N GLU A 91 -12.98 19.68 -2.44
CA GLU A 91 -12.62 20.49 -1.27
C GLU A 91 -12.72 19.69 0.02
N LYS A 92 -13.85 18.99 0.24
CA LYS A 92 -14.02 18.12 1.42
C LYS A 92 -12.99 17.00 1.50
N LEU A 93 -12.59 16.45 0.36
CA LEU A 93 -11.54 15.42 0.32
C LEU A 93 -10.18 15.99 0.73
N ILE A 94 -9.87 17.23 0.33
CA ILE A 94 -8.62 17.90 0.70
C ILE A 94 -8.64 18.23 2.20
N GLU A 95 -9.70 18.84 2.71
CA GLU A 95 -9.85 19.16 4.13
C GLU A 95 -9.72 17.90 5.01
N ALA A 96 -10.39 16.82 4.63
CA ALA A 96 -10.33 15.56 5.37
C ALA A 96 -8.95 14.89 5.33
N ALA A 97 -8.17 15.13 4.28
CA ALA A 97 -6.82 14.60 4.14
C ALA A 97 -5.82 15.42 4.96
N GLU A 98 -5.96 16.75 4.99
CA GLU A 98 -5.19 17.65 5.86
C GLU A 98 -5.39 17.31 7.34
N LEU A 99 -6.62 17.04 7.76
CA LEU A 99 -6.93 16.61 9.14
C LEU A 99 -6.24 15.28 9.54
N GLN A 100 -5.81 14.48 8.57
CA GLN A 100 -5.16 13.19 8.77
C GLN A 100 -3.67 13.19 8.37
N ASP A 101 -3.10 14.37 8.12
CA ASP A 101 -1.71 14.56 7.70
C ASP A 101 -1.30 13.66 6.51
N MET A 102 -2.18 13.59 5.50
CA MET A 102 -1.93 12.83 4.28
C MET A 102 -2.43 13.57 3.04
N SER A 103 -1.97 13.16 1.85
CA SER A 103 -2.46 13.73 0.60
C SER A 103 -3.89 13.28 0.29
N ALA A 104 -4.65 14.13 -0.41
CA ALA A 104 -6.01 13.80 -0.87
C ALA A 104 -6.06 12.51 -1.71
N THR A 105 -5.00 12.25 -2.49
CA THR A 105 -4.85 11.00 -3.25
C THR A 105 -4.72 9.78 -2.35
N GLN A 106 -3.89 9.86 -1.29
CA GLN A 106 -3.75 8.77 -0.32
C GLN A 106 -5.06 8.49 0.42
N LEU A 107 -5.77 9.54 0.83
CA LEU A 107 -7.08 9.40 1.45
C LEU A 107 -8.08 8.73 0.49
N LEU A 108 -8.10 9.15 -0.77
CA LEU A 108 -8.97 8.56 -1.79
C LEU A 108 -8.70 7.06 -1.99
N ILE A 109 -7.42 6.67 -2.09
CA ILE A 109 -7.01 5.26 -2.20
C ILE A 109 -7.53 4.48 -0.99
N ARG A 110 -7.31 5.00 0.23
CA ARG A 110 -7.75 4.36 1.48
C ARG A 110 -9.28 4.17 1.54
N LEU A 111 -10.04 5.17 1.09
CA LEU A 111 -11.50 5.09 1.01
C LEU A 111 -11.96 4.00 0.03
N ILE A 112 -11.32 3.92 -1.14
CA ILE A 112 -11.61 2.89 -2.15
C ILE A 112 -11.30 1.49 -1.58
N GLU A 113 -10.14 1.32 -0.94
CA GLU A 113 -9.75 0.04 -0.37
C GLU A 113 -10.69 -0.40 0.76
N ARG A 114 -11.04 0.51 1.68
CA ARG A 114 -12.02 0.25 2.74
C ARG A 114 -13.38 -0.15 2.16
N LYS A 115 -13.85 0.54 1.12
CA LYS A 115 -15.13 0.24 0.50
C LYS A 115 -15.10 -1.10 -0.25
N HIS A 116 -14.00 -1.39 -0.94
CA HIS A 116 -13.79 -2.67 -1.61
C HIS A 116 -13.81 -3.82 -0.58
N GLN A 117 -13.09 -3.69 0.53
CA GLN A 117 -13.10 -4.68 1.61
C GLN A 117 -14.49 -4.86 2.22
N SER A 118 -15.25 -3.77 2.40
CA SER A 118 -16.63 -3.85 2.90
C SER A 118 -17.60 -4.58 1.96
N VAL A 119 -17.36 -4.59 0.65
CA VAL A 119 -18.27 -5.19 -0.35
C VAL A 119 -17.82 -6.58 -0.76
N PHE A 120 -16.51 -6.81 -0.86
CA PHE A 120 -15.92 -8.04 -1.40
C PHE A 120 -15.11 -8.84 -0.36
N GLY A 121 -14.82 -8.26 0.80
CA GLY A 121 -14.24 -8.98 1.92
C GLY A 121 -15.30 -9.90 2.52
N LYS A 122 -15.10 -11.21 2.39
CA LYS A 122 -15.86 -12.20 3.14
C LYS A 122 -15.64 -11.94 4.63
N GLU A 123 -16.72 -11.84 5.39
CA GLU A 123 -16.68 -12.18 6.82
C GLU A 123 -16.08 -13.59 6.90
N GLY A 124 -14.96 -13.71 7.60
CA GLY A 124 -14.40 -15.02 7.97
C GLY A 124 -15.31 -15.71 8.98
#